data_AF-A0A370EF42-F1
#
_entry.id   AF-A0A370EF42-F1
#
_cell.length_a   1.000
_cell.length_b   1.000
_cell.length_c   1.000
_cell.angle_alpha   90.00
_cell.angle_beta   90.00
_cell.angle_gamma   90.00
#
_symmetry.space_group_name_H-M   'P 1'
#
loop_
_entity.id
_entity.type
_entity.pdbx_description
1 polymer ?
#
loop_
_entity_poly.entity_id
_entity_poly.type
_entity_poly.pdbx_seq_one_letter_code
_entity_poly.pdbx_strand_id
1 'polypeptide(L)'
;MQSITDILNILLKSIFVGFGFIIPILTLLRISDLKTLQVKDLLILTAVQTVRISGIIYFILAAVAVYPLLMHDNTMAGNVKVDFGGFAMYILFSPIMTLVITQLFWIKRLYMKKGSRITLSFMLLLLPSAVFLAIAKSQDFMPALKATLSGPEILKTLISCIIFIFITFTIILMGGKLKDKKA
;
A
#
# COMPACT_ATOMS: atom_id res chain seq x y z
N MET A 1 -11.35 22.03 3.92
CA MET A 1 -10.91 21.16 5.05
C MET A 1 -10.80 19.75 4.52
N GLN A 2 -9.65 19.08 4.65
CA GLN A 2 -9.53 17.67 4.29
C GLN A 2 -10.34 16.83 5.28
N SER A 3 -11.10 15.86 4.78
CA SER A 3 -11.82 14.94 5.66
C SER A 3 -10.81 14.05 6.40
N ILE A 4 -11.14 13.62 7.61
CA ILE A 4 -10.32 12.65 8.38
C ILE A 4 -10.03 11.40 7.53
N THR A 5 -11.01 10.99 6.71
CA THR A 5 -10.89 9.87 5.77
C THR A 5 -9.81 10.10 4.72
N ASP A 6 -9.63 11.34 4.23
CA ASP A 6 -8.62 11.67 3.23
C ASP A 6 -7.22 11.58 3.81
N ILE A 7 -7.04 12.11 5.04
CA ILE A 7 -5.77 12.04 5.77
C ILE A 7 -5.40 10.58 6.03
N LEU A 8 -6.36 9.78 6.49
CA LEU A 8 -6.15 8.35 6.76
C LEU A 8 -5.79 7.58 5.47
N ASN A 9 -6.46 7.88 4.35
CA ASN A 9 -6.14 7.28 3.06
C ASN A 9 -4.74 7.65 2.56
N ILE A 10 -4.29 8.90 2.76
CA ILE A 10 -2.92 9.33 2.42
C ILE A 10 -1.89 8.56 3.27
N LEU A 11 -2.18 8.39 4.55
CA LEU A 11 -1.30 7.67 5.48
C LEU A 11 -1.22 6.19 5.12
N LEU A 12 -2.34 5.54 4.81
CA LEU A 12 -2.38 4.13 4.38
C LEU A 12 -1.65 3.92 3.06
N LYS A 13 -1.85 4.80 2.07
CA LYS A 13 -1.11 4.76 0.80
C LYS A 13 0.40 4.94 1.03
N SER A 14 0.78 5.84 1.94
CA SER A 14 2.19 6.03 2.31
C SER A 14 2.81 4.74 2.87
N ILE A 15 2.06 3.97 3.66
CA ILE A 15 2.51 2.67 4.18
C ILE A 15 2.76 1.67 3.04
N PHE A 16 1.85 1.57 2.06
CA PHE A 16 2.03 0.64 0.94
C PHE A 16 3.20 1.03 0.04
N VAL A 17 3.32 2.32 -0.28
CA VAL A 17 4.42 2.84 -1.09
C VAL A 17 5.76 2.63 -0.39
N GLY A 18 5.85 3.03 0.89
CA GLY A 18 7.06 2.86 1.69
C GLY A 18 7.46 1.39 1.82
N PHE A 19 6.51 0.49 2.10
CA PHE A 19 6.78 -0.95 2.13
C PHE A 19 7.30 -1.48 0.80
N GLY A 20 6.69 -1.04 -0.31
CA GLY A 20 7.06 -1.44 -1.66
C GLY A 20 8.50 -1.13 -2.04
N PHE A 21 9.04 0.00 -1.59
CA PHE A 21 10.42 0.40 -1.87
C PHE A 21 11.41 -0.05 -0.80
N ILE A 22 11.08 0.10 0.48
CA ILE A 22 12.04 -0.10 1.58
C ILE A 22 12.30 -1.58 1.84
N ILE A 23 11.29 -2.43 1.75
CA ILE A 23 11.46 -3.86 2.06
C ILE A 23 12.37 -4.59 1.06
N PRO A 24 12.27 -4.36 -0.26
CA PRO A 24 13.25 -4.89 -1.19
C PRO A 24 14.68 -4.44 -0.88
N ILE A 25 14.88 -3.16 -0.59
CA ILE A 25 16.20 -2.60 -0.25
C ILE A 25 16.77 -3.28 1.00
N LEU A 26 16.00 -3.31 2.10
CA LEU A 26 16.41 -3.97 3.33
C LEU A 26 16.68 -5.45 3.13
N THR A 27 15.89 -6.13 2.31
CA THR A 27 16.05 -7.56 2.01
C THR A 27 17.32 -7.84 1.19
N LEU A 28 17.73 -6.91 0.34
CA LEU A 28 18.94 -7.03 -0.48
C LEU A 28 20.21 -6.69 0.32
N LEU A 29 20.11 -5.79 1.30
CA LEU A 29 21.24 -5.32 2.10
C LEU A 29 21.86 -6.47 2.93
N ARG A 30 23.12 -6.77 2.62
CA ARG A 30 23.95 -7.72 3.39
C ARG A 30 24.53 -6.99 4.60
N ILE A 31 24.20 -7.49 5.79
CA ILE A 31 24.67 -6.96 7.06
C ILE A 31 25.46 -8.07 7.74
N SER A 32 26.70 -7.77 8.12
CA SER A 32 27.61 -8.69 8.79
C SER A 32 27.43 -8.70 10.32
N ASP A 33 26.96 -7.59 10.89
CA ASP A 33 26.79 -7.45 12.34
C ASP A 33 25.48 -8.11 12.83
N LEU A 34 25.59 -8.95 13.85
CA LEU A 34 24.51 -9.77 14.41
C LEU A 34 23.39 -8.92 15.02
N LYS A 35 23.74 -7.84 15.73
CA LYS A 35 22.75 -6.95 16.36
C LYS A 35 21.92 -6.24 15.28
N THR A 36 22.60 -5.75 14.26
CA THR A 36 21.99 -5.06 13.13
C THR A 36 21.14 -6.01 12.27
N LEU A 37 21.53 -7.28 12.15
CA LEU A 37 20.73 -8.32 11.50
C LEU A 37 19.39 -8.55 12.22
N GLN A 38 19.41 -8.63 13.56
CA GLN A 38 18.20 -8.83 14.35
C GLN A 38 17.22 -7.66 14.24
N VAL A 39 17.73 -6.42 14.28
CA VAL A 39 16.91 -5.21 14.09
C VAL A 39 16.26 -5.21 12.70
N LYS A 40 17.01 -5.59 11.66
CA LYS A 40 16.48 -5.72 10.30
C LYS A 40 15.32 -6.72 10.22
N ASP A 41 15.49 -7.92 10.77
CA ASP A 41 14.46 -8.96 10.71
C ASP A 41 13.21 -8.55 11.49
N LEU A 42 13.39 -7.88 12.63
CA LEU A 42 12.30 -7.34 13.44
C LEU A 42 11.55 -6.22 12.70
N LEU A 43 12.27 -5.36 11.99
CA LEU A 43 11.69 -4.30 11.16
C LEU A 43 10.87 -4.91 10.02
N ILE A 44 11.41 -5.90 9.30
CA ILE A 44 10.69 -6.59 8.23
C ILE A 44 9.41 -7.24 8.76
N LEU A 45 9.49 -7.93 9.91
CA LEU A 45 8.32 -8.60 10.49
C LEU A 45 7.25 -7.58 10.92
N THR A 46 7.65 -6.47 11.53
CA THR A 46 6.72 -5.43 11.96
C THR A 46 6.10 -4.72 10.77
N ALA A 47 6.91 -4.37 9.76
CA ALA A 47 6.44 -3.81 8.50
C ALA A 47 5.39 -4.69 7.81
N VAL A 48 5.62 -6.01 7.78
CA VAL A 48 4.65 -6.98 7.24
C VAL A 48 3.35 -6.96 8.03
N GLN A 49 3.40 -6.91 9.36
CA GLN A 49 2.20 -6.83 10.19
C GLN A 49 1.43 -5.52 9.95
N THR A 50 2.13 -4.39 9.91
CA THR A 50 1.56 -3.08 9.61
C THR A 50 0.83 -3.10 8.27
N VAL A 51 1.48 -3.61 7.21
CA VAL A 51 0.88 -3.65 5.87
C VAL A 51 -0.36 -4.53 5.79
N ARG A 52 -0.40 -5.67 6.51
CA ARG A 52 -1.60 -6.53 6.54
C ARG A 52 -2.80 -5.79 7.11
N ILE A 53 -2.62 -5.12 8.25
CA ILE A 53 -3.69 -4.37 8.93
C ILE A 53 -4.10 -3.17 8.08
N SER A 54 -3.12 -2.42 7.56
CA SER A 54 -3.39 -1.28 6.68
C SER A 54 -4.19 -1.67 5.44
N GLY A 55 -3.91 -2.84 4.84
CA GLY A 55 -4.66 -3.35 3.68
C GLY A 55 -6.15 -3.56 3.96
N ILE A 56 -6.48 -4.12 5.13
CA ILE A 56 -7.87 -4.32 5.57
C ILE A 56 -8.55 -2.97 5.80
N ILE A 57 -7.90 -2.07 6.55
CA ILE A 57 -8.46 -0.75 6.85
C ILE A 57 -8.69 0.04 5.55
N TYR A 58 -7.73 0.02 4.63
CA TYR A 58 -7.84 0.71 3.35
C TYR A 58 -9.01 0.22 2.52
N PHE A 59 -9.23 -1.10 2.48
CA PHE A 59 -10.38 -1.68 1.80
C PHE A 59 -11.71 -1.28 2.47
N ILE A 60 -11.80 -1.32 3.80
CA ILE A 60 -13.02 -0.92 4.52
C ILE A 60 -13.36 0.54 4.23
N LEU A 61 -12.39 1.45 4.29
CA LEU A 61 -12.61 2.87 3.97
C LEU A 61 -13.09 3.07 2.54
N ALA A 62 -12.50 2.34 1.58
CA ALA A 62 -12.93 2.39 0.19
C ALA A 62 -14.34 1.83 -0.01
N ALA A 63 -14.67 0.71 0.64
CA ALA A 63 -15.99 0.10 0.58
C ALA A 63 -17.06 1.05 1.15
N VAL A 64 -16.78 1.70 2.29
CA VAL A 64 -17.68 2.71 2.89
C VAL A 64 -17.85 3.91 1.97
N ALA A 65 -16.79 4.36 1.28
CA ALA A 65 -16.87 5.49 0.35
C ALA A 65 -17.65 5.16 -0.93
N VAL A 66 -17.58 3.92 -1.40
CA VAL A 66 -18.26 3.47 -2.64
C VAL A 66 -19.69 2.99 -2.38
N TYR A 67 -20.01 2.56 -1.16
CA TYR A 67 -21.34 2.08 -0.79
C TYR A 67 -22.49 3.04 -1.16
N PRO A 68 -22.40 4.37 -0.91
CA PRO A 68 -23.43 5.30 -1.35
C PRO A 68 -23.62 5.33 -2.86
N LEU A 69 -22.56 5.15 -3.66
CA LEU A 69 -22.63 5.14 -5.12
C LEU A 69 -23.34 3.89 -5.66
N LEU A 70 -23.17 2.75 -4.99
CA LEU A 70 -23.85 1.50 -5.33
C LEU A 70 -25.33 1.48 -4.89
N MET A 71 -25.67 2.21 -3.81
CA MET A 71 -27.03 2.27 -3.27
C MET A 71 -27.89 3.37 -3.91
N HIS A 72 -27.30 4.39 -4.53
CA HIS A 72 -28.01 5.50 -5.19
C HIS A 72 -28.40 5.21 -6.65
N ASP A 73 -28.52 3.94 -7.03
CA ASP A 73 -28.82 3.46 -8.39
C ASP A 73 -30.14 4.00 -9.00
N ASN A 74 -30.88 4.88 -8.32
CA ASN A 74 -32.17 5.41 -8.78
C ASN A 74 -32.40 6.93 -8.63
N THR A 75 -31.44 7.74 -8.18
CA THR A 75 -31.66 9.21 -8.18
C THR A 75 -31.15 9.85 -9.47
N MET A 76 -32.08 10.02 -10.40
CA MET A 76 -31.92 10.63 -11.72
C MET A 76 -31.19 11.98 -11.65
N ALA A 77 -29.92 12.00 -12.05
CA ALA A 77 -29.27 13.22 -12.51
C ALA A 77 -29.28 13.21 -14.05
N GLY A 78 -30.43 13.63 -14.61
CA GLY A 78 -30.61 14.04 -16.00
C GLY A 78 -30.19 13.06 -17.10
N ASN A 79 -31.14 12.33 -17.69
CA ASN A 79 -31.13 11.70 -19.03
C ASN A 79 -29.90 10.89 -19.52
N VAL A 80 -28.84 10.74 -18.74
CA VAL A 80 -27.67 9.93 -19.06
C VAL A 80 -27.69 8.73 -18.12
N LYS A 81 -27.96 7.54 -18.67
CA LYS A 81 -27.76 6.28 -17.95
C LYS A 81 -26.26 6.10 -17.74
N VAL A 82 -25.75 6.53 -16.60
CA VAL A 82 -24.38 6.23 -16.17
C VAL A 82 -24.43 4.86 -15.51
N ASP A 83 -23.68 3.89 -16.05
CA ASP A 83 -23.47 2.60 -15.41
C ASP A 83 -22.56 2.78 -14.18
N PHE A 84 -23.19 2.95 -13.02
CA PHE A 84 -22.50 3.11 -11.74
C PHE A 84 -21.84 1.82 -11.26
N GLY A 85 -22.29 0.65 -11.74
CA GLY A 85 -21.69 -0.65 -11.40
C GLY A 85 -20.28 -0.80 -11.96
N GLY A 86 -20.11 -0.49 -13.24
CA GLY A 86 -18.78 -0.47 -13.89
C GLY A 86 -17.83 0.58 -13.28
N PHE A 87 -18.37 1.74 -12.90
CA PHE A 87 -17.59 2.82 -12.28
C PHE A 87 -17.18 2.51 -10.83
N ALA A 88 -18.06 1.90 -10.04
CA ALA A 88 -17.77 1.46 -8.68
C ALA A 88 -16.66 0.40 -8.65
N MET A 89 -16.69 -0.57 -9.58
CA MET A 89 -15.62 -1.57 -9.74
C MET A 89 -14.28 -0.93 -10.11
N TYR A 90 -14.29 0.12 -10.94
CA TYR A 90 -13.09 0.88 -11.26
C TYR A 90 -12.49 1.57 -10.02
N ILE A 91 -13.33 2.17 -9.16
CA ILE A 91 -12.87 2.80 -7.91
C ILE A 91 -12.34 1.75 -6.92
N LEU A 92 -13.01 0.60 -6.81
CA LEU A 92 -12.64 -0.47 -5.90
C LEU A 92 -11.44 -1.31 -6.37
N PHE A 93 -11.06 -1.24 -7.65
CA PHE A 93 -9.97 -2.03 -8.19
C PHE A 93 -8.67 -1.88 -7.39
N SER A 94 -8.21 -0.65 -7.17
CA SER A 94 -6.96 -0.40 -6.43
C SER A 94 -7.04 -0.89 -4.95
N PRO A 95 -8.10 -0.56 -4.19
CA PRO A 95 -8.34 -1.14 -2.86
C PRO A 95 -8.39 -2.67 -2.83
N ILE A 96 -9.09 -3.32 -3.77
CA ILE A 96 -9.21 -4.78 -3.85
C ILE A 96 -7.85 -5.41 -4.14
N MET A 97 -7.10 -4.91 -5.13
CA MET A 97 -5.78 -5.43 -5.46
C MET A 97 -4.81 -5.25 -4.29
N THR A 98 -4.88 -4.10 -3.61
CA THR A 98 -4.11 -3.85 -2.38
C THR A 98 -4.49 -4.86 -1.30
N LEU A 99 -5.78 -5.10 -1.07
CA LEU A 99 -6.25 -6.09 -0.09
C LEU A 99 -5.71 -7.48 -0.43
N VAL A 100 -5.88 -7.96 -1.65
CA VAL A 100 -5.44 -9.29 -2.08
C VAL A 100 -3.95 -9.48 -1.82
N ILE A 101 -3.11 -8.53 -2.27
CA ILE A 101 -1.66 -8.62 -2.12
C ILE A 101 -1.25 -8.53 -0.65
N THR A 102 -1.85 -7.63 0.11
CA THR A 102 -1.56 -7.50 1.55
C THR A 102 -1.95 -8.76 2.33
N GLN A 103 -3.04 -9.43 1.93
CA GLN A 103 -3.47 -10.68 2.57
C GLN A 103 -2.55 -11.86 2.25
N LEU A 104 -1.88 -11.88 1.09
CA LEU A 104 -0.87 -12.91 0.79
C LEU A 104 0.26 -12.94 1.82
N PHE A 105 0.55 -11.81 2.47
CA PHE A 105 1.56 -11.78 3.52
C PHE A 105 1.17 -12.58 4.77
N TRP A 106 -0.09 -13.01 4.97
CA TRP A 106 -0.45 -13.95 6.04
C TRP A 106 0.24 -15.31 5.88
N ILE A 107 0.55 -15.71 4.66
CA ILE A 107 1.21 -16.98 4.37
C ILE A 107 2.68 -16.86 4.78
N LYS A 108 3.04 -17.48 5.92
CA LYS A 108 4.40 -17.43 6.50
C LYS A 108 5.50 -17.77 5.52
N ARG A 109 5.26 -18.76 4.66
CA ARG A 109 6.22 -19.20 3.64
C ARG A 109 6.56 -18.10 2.62
N LEU A 110 5.63 -17.19 2.32
CA LEU A 110 5.83 -16.16 1.29
C LEU A 110 6.69 -15.00 1.79
N TYR A 111 6.44 -14.48 2.99
CA TYR A 111 7.21 -13.33 3.49
C TYR A 111 8.58 -13.71 4.07
N MET A 112 8.79 -14.99 4.42
CA MET A 112 10.10 -15.49 4.87
C MET A 112 11.08 -15.68 3.70
N LYS A 113 10.59 -16.07 2.52
CA LYS A 113 11.44 -16.22 1.32
C LYS A 113 11.79 -14.85 0.75
N LYS A 114 13.09 -14.59 0.61
CA LYS A 114 13.64 -13.33 0.06
C LYS A 114 13.02 -12.95 -1.29
N GLY A 115 13.01 -13.88 -2.25
CA GLY A 115 12.44 -13.64 -3.59
C GLY A 115 10.95 -13.27 -3.52
N SER A 116 10.14 -14.12 -2.88
CA SER A 116 8.70 -13.90 -2.74
C SER A 116 8.36 -12.58 -2.03
N ARG A 117 9.11 -12.20 -0.98
CA ARG A 117 8.92 -10.92 -0.29
C ARG A 117 9.18 -9.73 -1.22
N ILE A 118 10.26 -9.77 -1.99
CA ILE A 118 10.59 -8.72 -2.97
C ILE A 118 9.49 -8.63 -4.04
N THR A 119 9.10 -9.76 -4.61
CA THR A 119 8.06 -9.81 -5.64
C THR A 119 6.73 -9.25 -5.13
N LEU A 120 6.31 -9.63 -3.93
CA LEU A 120 5.07 -9.12 -3.33
C LEU A 120 5.14 -7.63 -3.00
N SER A 121 6.30 -7.12 -2.55
CA SER A 121 6.52 -5.68 -2.35
C SER A 121 6.38 -4.89 -3.66
N PHE A 122 6.95 -5.38 -4.76
CA PHE A 122 6.78 -4.72 -6.07
C PHE A 122 5.37 -4.85 -6.63
N MET A 123 4.74 -6.02 -6.46
CA MET A 123 3.33 -6.21 -6.82
C MET A 123 2.42 -5.22 -6.11
N LEU A 124 2.67 -4.94 -4.82
CA LEU A 124 1.91 -3.96 -4.05
C LEU A 124 2.03 -2.53 -4.59
N LEU A 125 3.14 -2.19 -5.26
CA LEU A 125 3.31 -0.90 -5.94
C LEU A 125 2.63 -0.87 -7.31
N LEU A 126 2.81 -1.93 -8.09
CA LEU A 126 2.45 -1.94 -9.50
C LEU A 126 0.98 -2.26 -9.74
N LEU A 127 0.45 -3.33 -9.12
CA LEU A 127 -0.90 -3.82 -9.42
C LEU A 127 -2.01 -2.85 -9.01
N PRO A 128 -1.94 -2.16 -7.85
CA PRO A 128 -2.96 -1.17 -7.48
C PRO A 128 -2.79 0.18 -8.20
N SER A 129 -1.79 0.33 -9.07
CA SER A 129 -1.49 1.62 -9.72
C SER A 129 -2.41 1.92 -10.90
N ALA A 130 -2.66 3.21 -11.13
CA ALA A 130 -3.39 3.68 -12.31
C ALA A 130 -2.67 3.32 -13.62
N VAL A 131 -1.35 3.19 -13.59
CA VAL A 131 -0.52 2.79 -14.74
C VAL A 131 -0.84 1.35 -15.16
N PHE A 132 -0.96 0.43 -14.19
CA PHE A 132 -1.33 -0.96 -14.50
C PHE A 132 -2.72 -1.05 -15.13
N LEU A 133 -3.68 -0.27 -14.61
CA LEU A 133 -5.03 -0.23 -15.17
C LEU A 133 -5.05 0.35 -16.59
N ALA A 134 -4.27 1.41 -16.85
CA ALA A 134 -4.12 1.98 -18.20
C ALA A 134 -3.51 0.98 -19.20
N ILE A 135 -2.49 0.21 -18.78
CA ILE A 135 -1.89 -0.86 -19.57
C ILE A 135 -2.92 -1.97 -19.84
N ALA A 136 -3.64 -2.42 -18.82
CA ALA A 136 -4.63 -3.49 -18.93
C ALA A 136 -5.81 -3.11 -19.85
N LYS A 137 -6.16 -1.82 -19.92
CA LYS A 137 -7.18 -1.28 -20.83
C LYS A 137 -6.66 -0.87 -22.21
N SER A 138 -5.40 -1.15 -22.54
CA SER A 138 -4.78 -0.80 -23.83
C SER A 138 -4.95 0.69 -24.21
N GLN A 139 -4.95 1.59 -23.23
CA GLN A 139 -5.00 3.03 -23.46
C GLN A 139 -3.57 3.59 -23.58
N ASP A 140 -3.41 4.74 -24.26
CA ASP A 140 -2.13 5.44 -24.35
C ASP A 140 -1.55 5.66 -22.94
N PHE A 141 -0.46 4.95 -22.64
CA PHE A 141 0.19 4.93 -21.32
C PHE A 141 1.11 6.14 -21.11
N MET A 142 1.46 6.85 -22.18
CA MET A 142 2.41 7.96 -22.19
C MET A 142 2.02 9.13 -21.24
N PRO A 143 0.75 9.55 -21.16
CA PRO A 143 0.31 10.60 -20.23
C PRO A 143 0.37 10.15 -18.77
N ALA A 144 -0.05 8.91 -18.48
CA ALA A 144 -0.03 8.36 -17.12
C ALA A 144 1.42 8.18 -16.61
N LEU A 145 2.33 7.74 -17.48
CA LEU A 145 3.75 7.61 -17.16
C LEU A 145 4.41 8.97 -16.91
N LYS A 146 4.13 9.98 -17.76
CA LYS A 146 4.63 11.35 -17.57
C LYS A 146 4.10 12.00 -16.30
N ALA A 147 2.83 11.77 -15.95
CA ALA A 147 2.26 12.24 -14.69
C ALA A 147 2.96 11.60 -13.48
N THR A 148 3.28 10.30 -13.56
CA THR A 148 3.96 9.55 -12.50
C THR A 148 5.43 9.95 -12.32
N LEU A 149 6.10 10.37 -13.40
CA LEU A 149 7.50 10.82 -13.39
C LEU A 149 7.67 12.34 -13.17
N SER A 150 6.58 13.04 -12.89
CA SER A 150 6.65 14.47 -12.56
C SER A 150 7.34 14.67 -11.21
N GLY A 151 8.17 15.72 -11.07
CA GLY A 151 8.89 16.05 -9.84
C GLY A 151 8.05 16.03 -8.54
N PRO A 152 6.78 16.48 -8.54
CA PRO A 152 5.91 16.40 -7.37
C PRO A 152 5.61 14.96 -6.88
N GLU A 153 5.47 13.99 -7.79
CA GLU A 153 5.17 12.61 -7.43
C GLU A 153 6.41 11.86 -6.88
N ILE A 154 7.61 12.23 -7.33
CA ILE A 154 8.87 11.72 -6.74
C ILE A 154 8.99 12.18 -5.28
N LEU A 155 8.74 13.46 -5.01
CA LEU A 155 8.79 14.02 -3.66
C LEU A 155 7.77 13.32 -2.73
N LYS A 156 6.54 13.13 -3.22
CA LYS A 156 5.49 12.41 -2.49
C LYS A 156 5.86 10.96 -2.20
N THR A 157 6.55 10.29 -3.13
CA THR A 157 7.07 8.93 -2.93
C THR A 157 8.15 8.91 -1.84
N LEU A 158 9.09 9.86 -1.86
CA LEU A 158 10.12 9.99 -0.82
C LEU A 158 9.51 10.26 0.56
N ILE A 159 8.55 11.19 0.65
CA ILE A 159 7.83 11.47 1.89
C ILE A 159 7.09 10.23 2.39
N SER A 160 6.46 9.47 1.49
CA SER A 160 5.78 8.21 1.83
C SER A 160 6.73 7.18 2.45
N CYS A 161 7.94 7.06 1.89
CA CYS A 161 8.99 6.21 2.45
C CYS A 161 9.39 6.66 3.86
N ILE A 162 9.58 7.96 4.08
CA ILE A 162 9.91 8.52 5.39
C ILE A 162 8.80 8.22 6.40
N ILE A 163 7.55 8.52 6.06
CA ILE A 163 6.38 8.26 6.92
C ILE A 163 6.31 6.78 7.31
N PHE A 164 6.52 5.86 6.35
CA PHE A 164 6.51 4.43 6.63
C PHE A 164 7.61 4.01 7.62
N ILE A 165 8.82 4.55 7.50
CA ILE A 165 9.91 4.28 8.44
C ILE A 165 9.49 4.73 9.84
N PHE A 166 9.00 5.95 9.99
CA PHE A 166 8.57 6.48 11.28
C PHE A 166 7.45 5.65 11.89
N ILE A 167 6.40 5.30 11.14
CA ILE A 167 5.30 4.46 11.64
C ILE A 167 5.83 3.10 12.10
N THR A 168 6.67 2.46 11.28
CA THR A 168 7.20 1.13 11.60
C THR A 168 8.09 1.18 12.84
N PHE A 169 8.96 2.18 12.96
CA PHE A 169 9.80 2.36 14.16
C PHE A 169 8.98 2.66 15.40
N THR A 170 7.96 3.53 15.31
CA THR A 170 7.07 3.81 16.45
C THR A 170 6.38 2.55 16.94
N ILE A 171 5.87 1.71 16.04
CA ILE A 171 5.24 0.42 16.42
C ILE A 171 6.27 -0.51 17.10
N ILE A 172 7.50 -0.55 16.61
CA ILE A 172 8.58 -1.33 17.24
C ILE A 172 8.88 -0.83 18.66
N LEU A 173 8.97 0.49 18.84
CA LEU A 173 9.25 1.12 20.15
C LEU A 173 8.11 0.90 21.14
N MET A 174 6.86 1.09 20.71
CA MET A 174 5.68 0.85 21.54
C MET A 174 5.51 -0.62 21.91
N GLY A 175 5.90 -1.53 21.02
CA GLY A 175 5.83 -2.97 21.27
C GLY A 175 6.89 -3.50 22.24
N GLY A 176 7.79 -2.67 22.77
CA GLY A 176 8.81 -3.07 23.76
C GLY A 176 9.89 -4.01 23.23
N LYS A 177 9.79 -4.48 21.97
CA LYS A 177 10.62 -5.56 21.41
C LYS A 177 12.11 -5.23 21.30
N LEU A 178 12.48 -3.95 21.44
CA LEU A 178 13.87 -3.49 21.51
C LEU A 178 14.46 -3.51 22.94
N LYS A 179 13.61 -3.51 23.98
CA LYS A 179 14.04 -3.53 25.39
C LYS A 179 14.33 -4.95 25.89
N ASP A 180 13.61 -5.96 25.40
CA ASP A 180 13.70 -7.34 25.91
C ASP A 180 14.97 -8.12 25.50
N LYS A 181 15.94 -7.49 24.82
CA LYS A 181 17.16 -8.18 24.34
C LYS A 181 18.47 -7.54 24.80
N LYS A 182 18.44 -6.81 25.92
CA LYS A 182 19.62 -6.57 26.75
C LYS A 182 19.58 -7.53 27.94
N ALA A 183 19.89 -8.80 27.69
CA ALA A 183 20.34 -9.78 28.67
C ALA A 183 21.19 -10.82 27.94
#